data_AF-A0A969KCW8-F1
#
_entry.id   AF-A0A969KCW8-F1
#
_cell.length_a   1.000
_cell.length_b   1.000
_cell.length_c   1.000
_cell.angle_alpha   90.00
_cell.angle_beta   90.00
_cell.angle_gamma   90.00
#
_symmetry.space_group_name_H-M   'P 1'
#
loop_
_entity.id
_entity.type
_entity.pdbx_description
1 polymer ?
#
loop_
_entity_poly.entity_id
_entity_poly.type
_entity_poly.pdbx_seq_one_letter_code
_entity_poly.pdbx_strand_id
1 'polypeptide(L)'
;FLPELDGEQTSFEQIGAWFLQDIFAQLQQQGESLDSLVLTVPVDSFESYRSWLTDICAAFPDVEKIQLLDEPTAAALGYGALEQDLKQVLVVDFGGGTVDFSLVDLNLNQGQSKPTGFILRWAKQSFADNASQKVKTAKVLAKAGKNLGGSDLDNWLFDHFQKTQNLPKDALSMRLVERLKIALSQKNKASEAYYNPETFESYELALSRPEFEQILTEQGFFEDLDGLMAQVLQQARRNGVAEEGIDGVLLVGGTSQIPAVQRWLTKYFLPEKIRQDNPFGAIACGALQLAQGFELKDFLYHSYGIRYWNRRNKCHAWQAIINQGQAYPMAEPIEITLGASMNEQPSIELVLGELGEESMGTEVFFDGDRLVTRSIGQGQANVKPLNDRDGARTIATLDPVGYPGSDRLLLKFLVDGDRCLRVTVEDLLSGKTLLENQKVAEIS
;
A
#
# COMPACT_ATOMS: atom_id res chain seq x y z
N PHE A 1 18.97 -0.27 -10.47
CA PHE A 1 20.08 0.52 -9.89
C PHE A 1 20.11 0.21 -8.41
N LEU A 2 21.27 -0.08 -7.82
CA LEU A 2 21.43 -0.21 -6.36
C LEU A 2 22.38 0.91 -5.89
N PRO A 3 22.07 1.58 -4.78
CA PRO A 3 22.94 2.61 -4.22
C PRO A 3 24.30 2.02 -3.83
N GLU A 4 25.35 2.80 -4.07
CA GLU A 4 26.72 2.49 -3.64
C GLU A 4 27.07 3.41 -2.47
N LEU A 5 27.38 2.82 -1.33
CA LEU A 5 27.79 3.53 -0.11
C LEU A 5 29.19 3.02 0.27
N ASP A 6 30.15 3.92 0.40
CA ASP A 6 31.55 3.61 0.72
C ASP A 6 32.20 2.53 -0.17
N GLY A 7 31.79 2.45 -1.44
CA GLY A 7 32.30 1.47 -2.40
C GLY A 7 31.55 0.13 -2.42
N GLU A 8 30.50 -0.04 -1.61
CA GLU A 8 29.70 -1.26 -1.54
C GLU A 8 28.29 -1.05 -2.07
N GLN A 9 27.83 -1.98 -2.93
CA GLN A 9 26.44 -2.01 -3.37
C GLN A 9 25.53 -2.41 -2.21
N THR A 10 24.59 -1.53 -1.88
CA THR A 10 23.65 -1.70 -0.78
C THR A 10 22.24 -1.84 -1.34
N SER A 11 21.42 -2.75 -0.78
CA SER A 11 20.02 -2.88 -1.18
C SER A 11 19.15 -1.79 -0.55
N PHE A 12 18.01 -1.48 -1.16
CA PHE A 12 17.05 -0.52 -0.59
C PHE A 12 16.48 -1.03 0.74
N GLU A 13 16.26 -2.34 0.82
CA GLU A 13 15.85 -3.07 2.02
C GLU A 13 16.87 -2.90 3.17
N GLN A 14 18.16 -2.91 2.85
CA GLN A 14 19.21 -2.73 3.86
C GLN A 14 19.27 -1.30 4.37
N ILE A 15 19.11 -0.31 3.49
CA ILE A 15 19.04 1.10 3.87
C ILE A 15 17.83 1.37 4.76
N GLY A 16 16.66 0.84 4.39
CA GLY A 16 15.44 0.94 5.19
C GLY A 16 15.60 0.27 6.56
N ALA A 17 16.27 -0.87 6.63
CA ALA A 17 16.55 -1.56 7.88
C ALA A 17 17.42 -0.71 8.81
N TRP A 18 18.52 -0.13 8.30
CA TRP A 18 19.39 0.74 9.10
C TRP A 18 18.64 1.97 9.62
N PHE A 19 17.79 2.58 8.81
CA PHE A 19 16.97 3.71 9.23
C PHE A 19 16.01 3.34 10.37
N LEU A 20 15.28 2.23 10.24
CA LEU A 20 14.37 1.77 11.29
C LEU A 20 15.13 1.40 12.57
N GLN A 21 16.27 0.70 12.43
CA GLN A 21 17.14 0.37 13.57
C GLN A 21 17.60 1.61 14.34
N ASP A 22 17.95 2.69 13.64
CA ASP A 22 18.31 3.96 14.28
C ASP A 22 17.13 4.57 15.05
N ILE A 23 15.92 4.56 14.46
CA ILE A 23 14.70 5.02 15.15
C ILE A 23 14.45 4.22 16.43
N PHE A 24 14.47 2.89 16.35
CA PHE A 24 14.22 2.03 17.52
C PHE A 24 15.31 2.17 18.58
N ALA A 25 16.57 2.31 18.18
CA ALA A 25 17.67 2.55 19.11
C ALA A 25 17.47 3.89 19.86
N GLN A 26 17.01 4.93 19.18
CA GLN A 26 16.68 6.21 19.81
C GLN A 26 15.50 6.10 20.78
N LEU A 27 14.47 5.30 20.46
CA LEU A 27 13.33 5.04 21.36
C LEU A 27 13.75 4.27 22.62
N GLN A 28 14.58 3.23 22.47
CA GLN A 28 15.09 2.45 23.61
C GLN A 28 15.93 3.33 24.57
N GLN A 29 16.68 4.29 24.04
CA GLN A 29 17.43 5.25 24.87
C GLN A 29 16.54 6.15 25.73
N GLN A 30 15.27 6.32 25.36
CA GLN A 30 14.29 7.08 26.15
C GLN A 30 13.71 6.27 27.32
N GLY A 31 13.98 4.96 27.38
CA GLY A 31 13.60 4.10 28.50
C GLY A 31 12.14 3.62 28.48
N GLU A 32 11.46 3.71 27.33
CA GLU A 32 10.09 3.20 27.14
C GLU A 32 10.15 1.75 26.64
N SER A 33 9.30 0.86 27.19
CA SER A 33 9.11 -0.50 26.66
C SER A 33 8.12 -0.46 25.49
N LEU A 34 8.41 -1.22 24.44
CA LEU A 34 7.61 -1.22 23.21
C LEU A 34 6.80 -2.51 23.09
N ASP A 35 5.74 -2.65 23.90
CA ASP A 35 4.96 -3.90 23.94
C ASP A 35 4.19 -4.17 22.62
N SER A 36 3.75 -3.11 21.93
CA SER A 36 2.98 -3.20 20.70
C SER A 36 3.38 -2.12 19.71
N LEU A 37 3.49 -2.50 18.44
CA LEU A 37 3.84 -1.64 17.32
C LEU A 37 2.75 -1.68 16.25
N VAL A 38 2.33 -0.49 15.78
CA VAL A 38 1.46 -0.35 14.61
C VAL A 38 2.26 0.32 13.52
N LEU A 39 2.40 -0.35 12.38
CA LEU A 39 3.09 0.14 11.20
C LEU A 39 2.05 0.53 10.16
N THR A 40 2.18 1.73 9.61
CA THR A 40 1.32 2.16 8.51
C THR A 40 1.95 1.81 7.19
N VAL A 41 1.14 1.31 6.25
CA VAL A 41 1.62 0.87 4.94
C VAL A 41 0.70 1.39 3.83
N PRO A 42 1.23 1.63 2.62
CA PRO A 42 0.37 1.90 1.46
C PRO A 42 -0.57 0.72 1.19
N VAL A 43 -1.79 1.01 0.71
CA VAL A 43 -2.81 -0.01 0.41
C VAL A 43 -2.27 -1.07 -0.56
N ASP A 44 -1.58 -0.64 -1.62
CA ASP A 44 -1.06 -1.51 -2.69
C ASP A 44 0.36 -2.03 -2.39
N SER A 45 0.83 -1.92 -1.15
CA SER A 45 2.13 -2.43 -0.79
C SER A 45 2.18 -3.95 -0.99
N PHE A 46 3.13 -4.40 -1.81
CA PHE A 46 3.34 -5.81 -2.08
C PHE A 46 3.64 -6.58 -0.79
N GLU A 47 3.27 -7.84 -0.82
CA GLU A 47 3.40 -8.73 0.33
C GLU A 47 4.85 -8.83 0.84
N SER A 48 5.82 -8.88 -0.08
CA SER A 48 7.25 -8.85 0.28
C SER A 48 7.68 -7.59 1.05
N TYR A 49 7.07 -6.44 0.78
CA TYR A 49 7.38 -5.21 1.52
C TYR A 49 6.82 -5.28 2.94
N ARG A 50 5.58 -5.77 3.08
CA ARG A 50 4.93 -5.98 4.38
C ARG A 50 5.73 -6.98 5.24
N SER A 51 6.12 -8.13 4.67
CA SER A 51 6.99 -9.12 5.33
C SER A 51 8.31 -8.50 5.77
N TRP A 52 9.02 -7.83 4.85
CA TRP A 52 10.30 -7.21 5.16
C TRP A 52 10.19 -6.23 6.33
N LEU A 53 9.13 -5.42 6.33
CA LEU A 53 8.88 -4.44 7.38
C LEU A 53 8.56 -5.11 8.71
N THR A 54 7.70 -6.14 8.73
CA THR A 54 7.38 -6.88 9.95
C THR A 54 8.58 -7.65 10.49
N ASP A 55 9.37 -8.28 9.62
CA ASP A 55 10.54 -9.08 10.00
C ASP A 55 11.62 -8.21 10.65
N ILE A 56 11.88 -7.03 10.08
CA ILE A 56 12.80 -6.05 10.68
C ILE A 56 12.28 -5.62 12.04
N CYS A 57 10.99 -5.30 12.14
CA CYS A 57 10.40 -4.80 13.38
C CYS A 57 10.30 -5.90 14.47
N ALA A 58 10.16 -7.17 14.07
CA ALA A 58 10.12 -8.32 14.97
C ALA A 58 11.50 -8.67 15.53
N ALA A 59 12.58 -8.22 14.89
CA ALA A 59 13.94 -8.42 15.37
C ALA A 59 14.30 -7.53 16.57
N PHE A 60 13.47 -6.53 16.91
CA PHE A 60 13.72 -5.67 18.06
C PHE A 60 13.26 -6.33 19.37
N PRO A 61 14.10 -6.25 20.43
CA PRO A 61 13.70 -6.70 21.75
C PRO A 61 12.43 -5.97 22.22
N ASP A 62 11.57 -6.69 22.95
CA ASP A 62 10.37 -6.20 23.63
C ASP A 62 9.10 -5.98 22.79
N VAL A 63 9.17 -6.11 21.45
CA VAL A 63 7.97 -6.03 20.59
C VAL A 63 7.19 -7.35 20.61
N GLU A 64 6.12 -7.41 21.41
CA GLU A 64 5.28 -8.61 21.50
C GLU A 64 4.23 -8.69 20.38
N LYS A 65 3.78 -7.53 19.88
CA LYS A 65 2.70 -7.46 18.89
C LYS A 65 3.00 -6.44 17.79
N ILE A 66 2.95 -6.89 16.54
CA ILE A 66 3.06 -6.01 15.36
C ILE A 66 1.74 -6.05 14.61
N GLN A 67 1.21 -4.88 14.24
CA GLN A 67 0.02 -4.74 13.42
C GLN A 67 0.33 -3.84 12.24
N LEU A 68 -0.27 -4.15 11.09
CA LEU A 68 -0.23 -3.30 9.90
C LEU A 68 -1.56 -2.54 9.78
N LEU A 69 -1.50 -1.28 9.37
CA LEU A 69 -2.67 -0.46 9.08
C LEU A 69 -2.46 0.26 7.76
N ASP A 70 -3.44 0.23 6.86
CA ASP A 70 -3.34 0.99 5.63
C ASP A 70 -3.35 2.50 5.95
N GLU A 71 -2.43 3.25 5.36
CA GLU A 71 -2.29 4.70 5.50
C GLU A 71 -3.61 5.48 5.35
N PRO A 72 -4.46 5.26 4.33
CA PRO A 72 -5.73 6.00 4.23
C PRO A 72 -6.72 5.64 5.34
N THR A 73 -6.69 4.40 5.83
CA THR A 73 -7.51 4.03 7.01
C THR A 73 -6.97 4.72 8.26
N ALA A 74 -5.65 4.75 8.43
CA ALA A 74 -4.99 5.48 9.51
C ALA A 74 -5.34 6.97 9.47
N ALA A 75 -5.26 7.60 8.29
CA ALA A 75 -5.65 8.98 8.09
C ALA A 75 -7.11 9.24 8.50
N ALA A 76 -8.04 8.37 8.06
CA ALA A 76 -9.45 8.49 8.42
C ALA A 76 -9.68 8.44 9.94
N LEU A 77 -9.00 7.52 10.63
CA LEU A 77 -9.02 7.42 12.10
C LEU A 77 -8.41 8.68 12.75
N GLY A 78 -7.27 9.14 12.27
CA GLY A 78 -6.59 10.32 12.80
C GLY A 78 -7.37 11.62 12.66
N TYR A 79 -8.21 11.73 11.64
CA TYR A 79 -9.15 12.84 11.45
C TYR A 79 -10.45 12.69 12.27
N GLY A 80 -10.59 11.60 13.04
CA GLY A 80 -11.76 11.33 13.85
C GLY A 80 -13.02 11.06 13.03
N ALA A 81 -12.88 10.43 11.87
CA ALA A 81 -13.99 10.17 10.96
C ALA A 81 -15.08 9.30 11.62
N LEU A 82 -14.68 8.37 12.49
CA LEU A 82 -15.60 7.50 13.22
C LEU A 82 -16.40 8.24 14.30
N GLU A 83 -15.78 9.16 15.01
CA GLU A 83 -16.40 10.01 16.03
C GLU A 83 -17.41 10.98 15.40
N GLN A 84 -17.14 11.40 14.17
CA GLN A 84 -17.98 12.30 13.37
C GLN A 84 -19.06 11.58 12.56
N ASP A 85 -19.17 10.24 12.65
CA ASP A 85 -20.07 9.40 11.85
C ASP A 85 -19.92 9.62 10.32
N LEU A 86 -18.70 9.94 9.88
CA LEU A 86 -18.37 9.99 8.46
C LEU A 86 -18.26 8.55 7.95
N LYS A 87 -19.01 8.23 6.91
CA LYS A 87 -19.15 6.88 6.37
C LYS A 87 -18.29 6.68 5.15
N GLN A 88 -18.22 7.66 4.28
CA GLN A 88 -17.42 7.62 3.07
C GLN A 88 -16.47 8.80 3.09
N VAL A 89 -15.17 8.54 3.19
CA VAL A 89 -14.16 9.62 3.22
C VAL A 89 -13.14 9.43 2.10
N LEU A 90 -12.86 10.50 1.36
CA LEU A 90 -11.79 10.51 0.39
C LEU A 90 -10.51 11.02 1.07
N VAL A 91 -9.51 10.16 1.19
CA VAL A 91 -8.18 10.57 1.64
C VAL A 91 -7.36 11.00 0.43
N VAL A 92 -6.78 12.19 0.51
CA VAL A 92 -5.82 12.72 -0.46
C VAL A 92 -4.48 12.83 0.26
N ASP A 93 -3.65 11.79 0.11
CA ASP A 93 -2.30 11.78 0.64
C ASP A 93 -1.34 12.31 -0.41
N PHE A 94 -0.72 13.45 -0.13
CA PHE A 94 0.19 14.14 -1.05
C PHE A 94 1.53 14.37 -0.36
N GLY A 95 2.39 13.36 -0.49
CA GLY A 95 3.72 13.31 0.11
C GLY A 95 4.80 13.99 -0.72
N GLY A 96 6.05 13.62 -0.42
CA GLY A 96 7.24 14.11 -1.12
C GLY A 96 7.47 13.45 -2.49
N GLY A 97 7.07 12.19 -2.68
CA GLY A 97 7.30 11.45 -3.92
C GLY A 97 6.05 11.00 -4.67
N THR A 98 4.92 10.86 -3.97
CA THR A 98 3.68 10.35 -4.55
C THR A 98 2.47 11.15 -4.10
N VAL A 99 1.40 11.00 -4.87
CA VAL A 99 0.06 11.43 -4.53
C VAL A 99 -0.89 10.24 -4.67
N ASP A 100 -1.71 10.02 -3.66
CA ASP A 100 -2.59 8.87 -3.53
C ASP A 100 -3.98 9.33 -3.07
N PHE A 101 -4.99 9.04 -3.89
CA PHE A 101 -6.40 9.28 -3.59
C PHE A 101 -7.04 7.95 -3.23
N SER A 102 -7.60 7.84 -2.02
CA SER A 102 -8.23 6.60 -1.54
C SER A 102 -9.61 6.89 -0.97
N LEU A 103 -10.65 6.28 -1.53
CA LEU A 103 -11.99 6.31 -0.94
C LEU A 103 -12.10 5.23 0.12
N VAL A 104 -12.31 5.61 1.37
CA VAL A 104 -12.46 4.73 2.52
C VAL A 104 -13.92 4.68 2.94
N ASP A 105 -14.47 3.47 2.95
CA ASP A 105 -15.77 3.14 3.51
C ASP A 105 -15.63 2.69 4.96
N LEU A 106 -16.32 3.40 5.84
CA LEU A 106 -16.43 3.17 7.27
C LEU A 106 -17.85 2.69 7.64
N ASN A 107 -18.70 2.33 6.67
CA ASN A 107 -20.09 1.92 6.91
C ASN A 107 -20.23 0.64 7.73
N LEU A 108 -21.09 0.73 8.75
CA LEU A 108 -21.18 -0.17 9.90
C LEU A 108 -22.29 -1.22 9.84
N ASN A 109 -22.94 -1.47 8.70
CA ASN A 109 -24.22 -2.20 8.74
C ASN A 109 -24.57 -3.11 7.55
N GLN A 110 -23.67 -3.42 6.61
CA GLN A 110 -24.01 -4.35 5.53
C GLN A 110 -23.46 -5.76 5.78
N GLY A 111 -24.29 -6.61 6.37
CA GLY A 111 -24.06 -8.05 6.54
C GLY A 111 -24.09 -8.87 5.24
N GLN A 112 -23.80 -8.28 4.08
CA GLN A 112 -23.79 -8.98 2.79
C GLN A 112 -22.80 -8.35 1.81
N SER A 113 -21.52 -8.40 2.13
CA SER A 113 -20.44 -8.32 1.14
C SER A 113 -19.18 -8.84 1.81
N LYS A 114 -18.48 -9.75 1.15
CA LYS A 114 -17.20 -10.27 1.67
C LYS A 114 -16.28 -9.06 1.93
N PRO A 115 -15.78 -8.88 3.15
CA PRO A 115 -14.94 -7.73 3.49
C PRO A 115 -13.74 -7.68 2.55
N THR A 116 -13.21 -6.50 2.29
CA THR A 116 -12.00 -6.28 1.49
C THR A 116 -11.34 -5.08 2.14
N GLY A 117 -10.79 -5.27 3.34
CA GLY A 117 -10.34 -4.19 4.24
C GLY A 117 -10.46 -4.62 5.71
N PHE A 118 -9.92 -3.82 6.62
CA PHE A 118 -9.86 -4.15 8.04
C PHE A 118 -11.22 -4.13 8.73
N ILE A 119 -11.37 -5.02 9.70
CA ILE A 119 -12.43 -4.91 10.69
C ILE A 119 -11.85 -4.27 11.95
N LEU A 120 -12.43 -3.15 12.38
CA LEU A 120 -12.19 -2.46 13.64
C LEU A 120 -13.23 -2.90 14.69
N ARG A 121 -12.84 -3.78 15.61
CA ARG A 121 -13.67 -4.20 16.75
C ARG A 121 -13.29 -3.44 18.01
N TRP A 122 -14.24 -2.91 18.77
CA TRP A 122 -13.90 -2.34 20.09
C TRP A 122 -13.55 -3.47 21.08
N ALA A 123 -12.36 -3.44 21.69
CA ALA A 123 -12.02 -4.24 22.86
C ALA A 123 -12.04 -3.35 24.10
N LYS A 124 -13.06 -3.51 24.95
CA LYS A 124 -13.03 -2.98 26.33
C LYS A 124 -12.89 -4.17 27.27
N GLN A 125 -11.97 -4.02 28.23
CA GLN A 125 -11.69 -4.97 29.30
C GLN A 125 -12.98 -5.50 29.97
N SER A 126 -13.07 -6.84 29.99
CA SER A 126 -13.53 -7.71 31.08
C SER A 126 -14.96 -7.59 31.66
N PHE A 127 -15.65 -8.74 31.61
CA PHE A 127 -16.77 -9.19 32.46
C PHE A 127 -18.10 -8.41 32.39
N ALA A 128 -18.96 -8.79 31.45
CA ALA A 128 -20.38 -9.14 31.67
C ALA A 128 -21.07 -9.38 30.31
N ASP A 129 -21.92 -10.39 30.29
CA ASP A 129 -22.68 -10.86 29.12
C ASP A 129 -23.55 -9.81 28.41
N ASN A 130 -23.65 -10.01 27.09
CA ASN A 130 -24.79 -9.73 26.22
C ASN A 130 -25.29 -8.28 26.03
N ALA A 131 -24.72 -7.61 25.02
CA ALA A 131 -25.50 -6.92 23.99
C ALA A 131 -24.62 -6.66 22.76
N SER A 132 -25.10 -7.09 21.59
CA SER A 132 -24.62 -6.82 20.22
C SER A 132 -23.82 -5.53 20.03
N GLN A 133 -22.52 -5.54 20.31
CA GLN A 133 -21.63 -4.47 19.88
C GLN A 133 -21.30 -4.66 18.41
N LYS A 134 -21.77 -3.71 17.59
CA LYS A 134 -21.56 -3.70 16.14
C LYS A 134 -20.08 -3.54 15.84
N VAL A 135 -19.56 -4.57 15.19
CA VAL A 135 -18.23 -4.62 14.61
C VAL A 135 -18.12 -3.52 13.55
N LYS A 136 -17.16 -2.60 13.67
CA LYS A 136 -16.93 -1.55 12.66
C LYS A 136 -15.94 -2.07 11.62
N THR A 137 -16.09 -1.74 10.35
CA THR A 137 -15.19 -2.23 9.29
C THR A 137 -14.78 -1.07 8.42
N ALA A 138 -13.48 -0.89 8.20
CA ALA A 138 -12.91 0.11 7.32
C ALA A 138 -12.37 -0.57 6.05
N LYS A 139 -12.84 -0.14 4.88
CA LYS A 139 -12.47 -0.71 3.59
C LYS A 139 -12.11 0.37 2.60
N VAL A 140 -11.02 0.20 1.87
CA VAL A 140 -10.74 1.04 0.70
C VAL A 140 -11.58 0.54 -0.48
N LEU A 141 -12.46 1.40 -1.01
CA LEU A 141 -13.35 1.08 -2.13
C LEU A 141 -12.79 1.47 -3.49
N ALA A 142 -11.94 2.49 -3.53
CA ALA A 142 -11.38 3.02 -4.76
C ALA A 142 -10.01 3.65 -4.46
N LYS A 143 -9.10 3.54 -5.42
CA LYS A 143 -7.77 4.13 -5.32
C LYS A 143 -7.28 4.63 -6.67
N ALA A 144 -6.62 5.78 -6.67
CA ALA A 144 -5.85 6.29 -7.79
C ALA A 144 -4.60 6.95 -7.26
N GLY A 145 -3.45 6.70 -7.86
CA GLY A 145 -2.18 7.28 -7.41
C GLY A 145 -1.26 7.59 -8.57
N LYS A 146 -0.32 8.52 -8.32
CA LYS A 146 0.73 8.87 -9.27
C LYS A 146 2.04 9.14 -8.53
N ASN A 147 3.12 8.82 -9.21
CA ASN A 147 4.47 9.29 -8.92
C ASN A 147 4.60 10.78 -9.24
N LEU A 148 4.01 11.59 -8.36
CA LEU A 148 4.01 13.04 -8.40
C LEU A 148 4.01 13.52 -6.96
N GLY A 149 5.04 14.25 -6.55
CA GLY A 149 5.23 14.65 -5.16
C GLY A 149 5.89 16.02 -4.99
N GLY A 150 6.13 16.39 -3.74
CA GLY A 150 6.86 17.61 -3.39
C GLY A 150 8.22 17.75 -4.08
N SER A 151 8.95 16.65 -4.29
CA SER A 151 10.25 16.62 -4.95
C SER A 151 10.17 16.96 -6.44
N ASP A 152 9.09 16.60 -7.13
CA ASP A 152 8.87 17.01 -8.53
C ASP A 152 8.69 18.52 -8.62
N LEU A 153 7.92 19.08 -7.70
CA LEU A 153 7.70 20.52 -7.59
C LEU A 153 9.00 21.28 -7.29
N ASP A 154 9.86 20.71 -6.44
CA ASP A 154 11.20 21.26 -6.18
C ASP A 154 12.06 21.26 -7.44
N ASN A 155 12.03 20.16 -8.21
CA ASN A 155 12.75 20.10 -9.48
C ASN A 155 12.20 21.09 -10.50
N TRP A 156 10.89 21.29 -10.60
CA TRP A 156 10.31 22.27 -11.53
C TRP A 156 10.66 23.71 -11.16
N LEU A 157 10.66 24.04 -9.87
CA LEU A 157 11.13 25.32 -9.38
C LEU A 157 12.64 25.50 -9.63
N PHE A 158 13.43 24.45 -9.40
CA PHE A 158 14.86 24.46 -9.70
C PHE A 158 15.10 24.72 -11.19
N ASP A 159 14.41 24.00 -12.09
CA ASP A 159 14.51 24.17 -13.53
C ASP A 159 14.14 25.60 -13.96
N HIS A 160 13.18 26.23 -13.29
CA HIS A 160 12.84 27.64 -13.51
C HIS A 160 14.02 28.56 -13.17
N PHE A 161 14.64 28.41 -12.01
CA PHE A 161 15.82 29.21 -11.62
C PHE A 161 17.07 28.87 -12.44
N GLN A 162 17.24 27.62 -12.85
CA GLN A 162 18.29 27.23 -13.76
C GLN A 162 18.12 27.93 -15.12
N LYS A 163 16.91 27.96 -15.69
CA LYS A 163 16.65 28.63 -16.97
C LYS A 163 16.79 30.15 -16.89
N THR A 164 16.38 30.76 -15.78
CA THR A 164 16.32 32.23 -15.65
C THR A 164 17.60 32.86 -15.11
N GLN A 165 18.32 32.15 -14.22
CA GLN A 165 19.49 32.67 -13.51
C GLN A 165 20.73 31.80 -13.67
N ASN A 166 20.65 30.66 -14.39
CA ASN A 166 21.73 29.68 -14.52
C ASN A 166 22.19 29.12 -13.15
N LEU A 167 21.24 28.93 -12.23
CA LEU A 167 21.49 28.38 -10.89
C LEU A 167 22.20 27.00 -10.98
N PRO A 168 23.35 26.81 -10.32
CA PRO A 168 24.01 25.51 -10.25
C PRO A 168 23.20 24.50 -9.42
N LYS A 169 23.22 23.24 -9.86
CA LYS A 169 22.54 22.14 -9.16
C LYS A 169 23.48 21.53 -8.13
N ASP A 170 23.15 21.70 -6.86
CA ASP A 170 23.80 21.04 -5.74
C ASP A 170 22.80 20.79 -4.60
N ALA A 171 23.25 20.12 -3.54
CA ALA A 171 22.40 19.78 -2.40
C ALA A 171 21.85 21.02 -1.65
N LEU A 172 22.60 22.13 -1.63
CA LEU A 172 22.19 23.36 -0.97
C LEU A 172 21.15 24.11 -1.81
N SER A 173 21.38 24.27 -3.11
CA SER A 173 20.45 24.97 -4.01
C SER A 173 19.10 24.26 -4.08
N MET A 174 19.08 22.91 -4.14
CA MET A 174 17.85 22.12 -4.05
C MET A 174 17.11 22.33 -2.71
N ARG A 175 17.81 22.35 -1.57
CA ARG A 175 17.21 22.62 -0.24
C ARG A 175 16.63 24.03 -0.13
N LEU A 176 17.28 25.02 -0.74
CA LEU A 176 16.78 26.40 -0.74
C LEU A 176 15.52 26.54 -1.61
N VAL A 177 15.47 25.83 -2.74
CA VAL A 177 14.26 25.76 -3.57
C VAL A 177 13.10 25.10 -2.83
N GLU A 178 13.34 24.00 -2.11
CA GLU A 178 12.33 23.36 -1.27
C GLU A 178 11.82 24.31 -0.18
N ARG A 179 12.72 25.00 0.52
CA ARG A 179 12.35 26.01 1.53
C ARG A 179 11.51 27.13 0.93
N LEU A 180 11.86 27.59 -0.28
CA LEU A 180 11.09 28.60 -1.00
C LEU A 180 9.67 28.11 -1.29
N LYS A 181 9.51 26.89 -1.82
CA LYS A 181 8.21 26.22 -2.06
C LYS A 181 7.37 26.17 -0.79
N ILE A 182 7.96 25.72 0.33
CA ILE A 182 7.29 25.64 1.63
C ILE A 182 6.85 27.04 2.09
N ALA A 183 7.73 28.05 1.99
CA ALA A 183 7.41 29.42 2.37
C ALA A 183 6.24 30.02 1.57
N LEU A 184 6.14 29.69 0.28
CA LEU A 184 5.04 30.12 -0.59
C LEU A 184 3.67 29.53 -0.23
N SER A 185 3.65 28.42 0.50
CA SER A 185 2.40 27.86 1.05
C SER A 185 1.80 28.77 2.12
N GLN A 186 2.62 29.55 2.82
CA GLN A 186 2.19 30.48 3.87
C GLN A 186 2.14 31.94 3.40
N LYS A 187 3.08 32.35 2.54
CA LYS A 187 3.27 33.74 2.10
C LYS A 187 2.97 33.91 0.61
N ASN A 188 2.53 35.10 0.20
CA ASN A 188 2.31 35.41 -1.22
C ASN A 188 3.62 35.62 -2.01
N LYS A 189 4.73 35.88 -1.32
CA LYS A 189 6.08 36.01 -1.87
C LYS A 189 7.08 35.46 -0.86
N ALA A 190 8.16 34.88 -1.36
CA ALA A 190 9.28 34.40 -0.56
C ALA A 190 10.58 34.62 -1.34
N SER A 191 11.70 34.67 -0.61
CA SER A 191 13.02 34.68 -1.21
C SER A 191 14.02 33.91 -0.36
N GLU A 192 15.03 33.34 -1.01
CA GLU A 192 16.19 32.70 -0.40
C GLU A 192 17.46 33.21 -1.08
N ALA A 193 18.59 33.20 -0.36
CA ALA A 193 19.89 33.60 -0.89
C ALA A 193 20.81 32.38 -0.99
N TYR A 194 21.41 32.19 -2.16
CA TYR A 194 22.39 31.13 -2.41
C TYR A 194 23.73 31.76 -2.80
N TYR A 195 24.82 31.25 -2.23
CA TYR A 195 26.18 31.68 -2.53
C TYR A 195 26.99 30.47 -2.97
N ASN A 196 27.56 30.54 -4.17
CA ASN A 196 28.46 29.53 -4.68
C ASN A 196 29.91 29.88 -4.28
N PRO A 197 30.57 29.11 -3.41
CA PRO A 197 31.94 29.40 -2.97
C PRO A 197 33.00 29.12 -4.04
N GLU A 198 32.69 28.31 -5.06
CA GLU A 198 33.62 27.98 -6.15
C GLU A 198 33.65 29.08 -7.21
N THR A 199 32.48 29.64 -7.56
CA THR A 199 32.36 30.70 -8.56
C THR A 199 32.32 32.10 -7.95
N PHE A 200 32.18 32.22 -6.62
CA PHE A 200 31.95 33.47 -5.88
C PHE A 200 30.66 34.21 -6.29
N GLU A 201 29.73 33.55 -6.97
CA GLU A 201 28.47 34.13 -7.41
C GLU A 201 27.40 34.07 -6.32
N SER A 202 26.51 35.06 -6.32
CA SER A 202 25.37 35.13 -5.41
C SER A 202 24.07 35.16 -6.21
N TYR A 203 23.09 34.41 -5.74
CA TYR A 203 21.80 34.21 -6.39
C TYR A 203 20.68 34.60 -5.41
N GLU A 204 19.72 35.38 -5.89
CA GLU A 204 18.49 35.69 -5.15
C GLU A 204 17.35 34.86 -5.75
N LEU A 205 16.95 33.83 -5.03
CA LEU A 205 15.85 32.93 -5.41
C LEU A 205 14.55 33.54 -4.90
N ALA A 206 13.96 34.46 -5.66
CA ALA A 206 12.72 35.12 -5.29
C ALA A 206 11.56 34.66 -6.21
N LEU A 207 10.41 34.38 -5.60
CA LEU A 207 9.20 34.00 -6.34
C LEU A 207 7.95 34.45 -5.59
N SER A 208 6.87 34.70 -6.33
CA SER A 208 5.52 34.89 -5.80
C SER A 208 4.68 33.63 -5.97
N ARG A 209 3.65 33.50 -5.13
CA ARG A 209 2.72 32.36 -5.21
C ARG A 209 2.03 32.26 -6.58
N PRO A 210 1.57 33.35 -7.22
CA PRO A 210 1.03 33.26 -8.57
C PRO A 210 2.04 32.77 -9.62
N GLU A 211 3.31 33.18 -9.53
CA GLU A 211 4.36 32.68 -10.43
C GLU A 211 4.63 31.18 -10.21
N PHE A 212 4.65 30.73 -8.95
CA PHE A 212 4.73 29.30 -8.64
C PHE A 212 3.55 28.52 -9.22
N GLU A 213 2.33 29.01 -9.05
CA GLU A 213 1.13 28.36 -9.58
C GLU A 213 1.10 28.34 -11.12
N GLN A 214 1.70 29.33 -11.77
CA GLN A 214 1.92 29.31 -13.21
C GLN A 214 2.87 28.19 -13.62
N ILE A 215 4.00 28.01 -12.90
CA ILE A 215 4.92 26.89 -13.15
C ILE A 215 4.21 25.54 -13.01
N LEU A 216 3.36 25.37 -11.98
CA LEU A 216 2.56 24.15 -11.83
C LEU A 216 1.65 23.91 -13.04
N THR A 217 1.00 24.96 -13.52
CA THR A 217 0.11 24.88 -14.70
C THR A 217 0.89 24.52 -15.97
N GLU A 218 2.05 25.12 -16.19
CA GLU A 218 2.91 24.83 -17.35
C GLU A 218 3.43 23.38 -17.36
N GLN A 219 3.55 22.75 -16.19
CA GLN A 219 3.99 21.36 -16.03
C GLN A 219 2.83 20.35 -16.09
N GLY A 220 1.60 20.79 -16.33
CA GLY A 220 0.43 19.89 -16.42
C GLY A 220 -0.03 19.35 -15.06
N PHE A 221 0.35 20.02 -13.95
CA PHE A 221 0.12 19.53 -12.60
C PHE A 221 -1.37 19.32 -12.30
N PHE A 222 -2.23 20.26 -12.69
CA PHE A 222 -3.66 20.17 -12.38
C PHE A 222 -4.38 19.16 -13.27
N GLU A 223 -3.94 19.00 -14.51
CA GLU A 223 -4.44 17.99 -15.45
C GLU A 223 -4.17 16.58 -14.93
N ASP A 224 -3.00 16.36 -14.32
CA ASP A 224 -2.66 15.12 -13.66
C ASP A 224 -3.59 14.83 -12.46
N LEU A 225 -3.84 15.84 -11.61
CA LEU A 225 -4.74 15.70 -10.48
C LEU A 225 -6.20 15.49 -10.91
N ASP A 226 -6.65 16.17 -11.97
CA ASP A 226 -7.97 15.97 -12.58
C ASP A 226 -8.12 14.52 -13.08
N GLY A 227 -7.07 13.97 -13.69
CA GLY A 227 -7.02 12.57 -14.12
C GLY A 227 -7.18 11.59 -12.97
N LEU A 228 -6.46 11.80 -11.86
CA LEU A 228 -6.58 10.98 -10.65
C LEU A 228 -7.95 11.08 -10.00
N MET A 229 -8.50 12.30 -9.91
CA MET A 229 -9.84 12.53 -9.36
C MET A 229 -10.91 11.81 -10.19
N ALA A 230 -10.82 11.89 -11.52
CA ALA A 230 -11.73 11.19 -12.42
C ALA A 230 -11.65 9.66 -12.24
N GLN A 231 -10.44 9.10 -12.10
CA GLN A 231 -10.23 7.67 -11.88
C GLN A 231 -10.83 7.19 -10.56
N VAL A 232 -10.54 7.87 -9.44
CA VAL A 232 -11.04 7.47 -8.12
C VAL A 232 -12.55 7.60 -8.04
N LEU A 233 -13.15 8.66 -8.60
CA LEU A 233 -14.60 8.84 -8.64
C LEU A 233 -15.29 7.82 -9.56
N GLN A 234 -14.65 7.43 -10.67
CA GLN A 234 -15.17 6.38 -11.53
C GLN A 234 -15.19 5.02 -10.81
N GLN A 235 -14.11 4.66 -10.12
CA GLN A 235 -14.05 3.45 -9.31
C GLN A 235 -15.04 3.48 -8.14
N ALA A 236 -15.18 4.63 -7.48
CA ALA A 236 -16.18 4.84 -6.42
C ALA A 236 -17.60 4.54 -6.92
N ARG A 237 -17.98 5.09 -8.07
CA ARG A 237 -19.29 4.84 -8.69
C ARG A 237 -19.52 3.37 -9.02
N ARG A 238 -18.49 2.65 -9.49
CA ARG A 238 -18.56 1.19 -9.72
C ARG A 238 -18.79 0.42 -8.42
N ASN A 239 -18.28 0.93 -7.31
CA ASN A 239 -18.49 0.39 -5.96
C ASN A 239 -19.75 0.94 -5.28
N GLY A 240 -20.62 1.65 -6.01
CA GLY A 240 -21.92 2.12 -5.51
C GLY A 240 -21.88 3.43 -4.72
N VAL A 241 -20.75 4.15 -4.74
CA VAL A 241 -20.61 5.46 -4.07
C VAL A 241 -20.63 6.58 -5.10
N ALA A 242 -21.65 7.43 -5.03
CA ALA A 242 -21.72 8.67 -5.79
C ALA A 242 -20.89 9.78 -5.11
N GLU A 243 -20.52 10.81 -5.86
CA GLU A 243 -19.70 11.93 -5.39
C GLU A 243 -20.36 12.69 -4.22
N GLU A 244 -21.68 12.84 -4.29
CA GLU A 244 -22.49 13.47 -3.24
C GLU A 244 -22.46 12.66 -1.94
N GLY A 245 -22.26 11.34 -2.06
CA GLY A 245 -22.18 10.39 -0.96
C GLY A 245 -20.82 10.35 -0.26
N ILE A 246 -19.82 11.10 -0.71
CA ILE A 246 -18.54 11.29 -0.01
C ILE A 246 -18.75 12.35 1.08
N ASP A 247 -18.65 11.96 2.35
CA ASP A 247 -18.96 12.80 3.51
C ASP A 247 -17.83 13.79 3.84
N GLY A 248 -16.57 13.41 3.59
CA GLY A 248 -15.40 14.23 3.88
C GLY A 248 -14.22 13.95 2.96
N VAL A 249 -13.38 14.98 2.76
CA VAL A 249 -12.12 14.90 2.02
C VAL A 249 -10.98 15.25 2.96
N LEU A 250 -10.10 14.29 3.23
CA LEU A 250 -9.06 14.37 4.26
C LEU A 250 -7.71 14.60 3.59
N LEU A 251 -7.09 15.75 3.83
CA LEU A 251 -5.78 16.09 3.28
C LEU A 251 -4.65 15.58 4.18
N VAL A 252 -3.73 14.82 3.60
CA VAL A 252 -2.53 14.31 4.29
C VAL A 252 -1.29 14.60 3.45
N GLY A 253 -0.13 14.69 4.10
CA GLY A 253 1.15 14.91 3.46
C GLY A 253 1.46 16.39 3.21
N GLY A 254 2.75 16.73 3.17
CA GLY A 254 3.21 18.12 3.13
C GLY A 254 2.81 18.88 1.87
N THR A 255 2.71 18.19 0.72
CA THR A 255 2.36 18.83 -0.55
C THR A 255 0.89 19.26 -0.60
N SER A 256 0.03 18.63 0.21
CA SER A 256 -1.38 19.04 0.37
C SER A 256 -1.56 20.44 0.98
N GLN A 257 -0.51 20.98 1.61
CA GLN A 257 -0.51 22.32 2.19
C GLN A 257 -0.44 23.45 1.16
N ILE A 258 -0.15 23.12 -0.10
CA ILE A 258 -0.10 24.12 -1.17
C ILE A 258 -1.51 24.70 -1.38
N PRO A 259 -1.72 26.03 -1.25
CA PRO A 259 -3.06 26.62 -1.36
C PRO A 259 -3.76 26.35 -2.70
N ALA A 260 -2.99 26.16 -3.77
CA ALA A 260 -3.53 25.81 -5.08
C ALA A 260 -4.14 24.40 -5.12
N VAL A 261 -3.56 23.43 -4.38
CA VAL A 261 -4.13 22.07 -4.24
C VAL A 261 -5.45 22.13 -3.48
N GLN A 262 -5.49 22.87 -2.38
CA GLN A 262 -6.71 23.06 -1.57
C GLN A 262 -7.82 23.74 -2.39
N ARG A 263 -7.49 24.79 -3.15
CA ARG A 263 -8.45 25.45 -4.06
C ARG A 263 -8.89 24.53 -5.19
N TRP A 264 -7.98 23.72 -5.74
CA TRP A 264 -8.31 22.75 -6.78
C TRP A 264 -9.39 21.76 -6.30
N LEU A 265 -9.31 21.27 -5.05
CA LEU A 265 -10.33 20.38 -4.48
C LEU A 265 -11.74 21.02 -4.40
N THR A 266 -11.82 22.34 -4.24
CA THR A 266 -13.12 23.05 -4.19
C THR A 266 -13.89 23.04 -5.51
N LYS A 267 -13.24 22.61 -6.62
CA LYS A 267 -13.92 22.37 -7.89
C LYS A 267 -14.84 21.15 -7.84
N TYR A 268 -14.54 20.20 -6.96
CA TYR A 268 -15.24 18.90 -6.83
C TYR A 268 -16.08 18.85 -5.55
N PHE A 269 -15.52 19.32 -4.44
CA PHE A 269 -16.16 19.18 -3.13
C PHE A 269 -16.48 20.53 -2.51
N LEU A 270 -17.56 20.56 -1.73
CA LEU A 270 -17.91 21.73 -0.94
C LEU A 270 -16.80 22.03 0.09
N PRO A 271 -16.44 23.30 0.32
CA PRO A 271 -15.37 23.66 1.25
C PRO A 271 -15.52 23.06 2.65
N GLU A 272 -16.76 22.91 3.15
CA GLU A 272 -17.07 22.32 4.44
C GLU A 272 -16.83 20.80 4.53
N LYS A 273 -16.63 20.10 3.40
CA LYS A 273 -16.24 18.68 3.39
C LYS A 273 -14.72 18.50 3.46
N ILE A 274 -13.94 19.53 3.12
CA ILE A 274 -12.47 19.46 3.09
C ILE A 274 -11.92 19.65 4.50
N ARG A 275 -11.10 18.70 4.96
CA ARG A 275 -10.43 18.67 6.27
C ARG A 275 -8.92 18.73 6.04
N GLN A 276 -8.25 19.62 6.75
CA GLN A 276 -6.83 19.93 6.52
C GLN A 276 -6.07 20.33 7.78
N ASP A 277 -6.69 20.12 8.93
CA ASP A 277 -6.20 20.54 10.24
C ASP A 277 -5.08 19.65 10.80
N ASN A 278 -4.93 18.42 10.29
CA ASN A 278 -3.90 17.49 10.75
C ASN A 278 -3.15 16.75 9.60
N PRO A 279 -2.51 17.48 8.69
CA PRO A 279 -1.90 16.90 7.49
C PRO A 279 -0.67 16.02 7.76
N PHE A 280 0.02 16.21 8.90
CA PHE A 280 1.25 15.48 9.24
C PHE A 280 1.03 14.42 10.32
N GLY A 281 0.11 14.65 11.24
CA GLY A 281 -0.11 13.77 12.39
C GLY A 281 -1.23 12.76 12.19
N ALA A 282 -2.12 12.91 11.20
CA ALA A 282 -3.32 12.08 11.09
C ALA A 282 -3.00 10.59 10.98
N ILE A 283 -2.07 10.19 10.10
CA ILE A 283 -1.70 8.78 9.93
C ILE A 283 -1.18 8.18 11.24
N ALA A 284 -0.19 8.81 11.87
CA ALA A 284 0.40 8.34 13.13
C ALA A 284 -0.63 8.32 14.28
N CYS A 285 -1.45 9.36 14.41
CA CYS A 285 -2.49 9.44 15.43
C CYS A 285 -3.56 8.35 15.24
N GLY A 286 -3.98 8.10 13.99
CA GLY A 286 -4.94 7.05 13.68
C GLY A 286 -4.39 5.65 13.90
N ALA A 287 -3.11 5.43 13.61
CA ALA A 287 -2.41 4.19 13.96
C ALA A 287 -2.40 3.97 15.49
N LEU A 288 -2.11 5.01 16.28
CA LEU A 288 -2.15 4.93 17.74
C LEU A 288 -3.54 4.68 18.31
N GLN A 289 -4.60 5.16 17.66
CA GLN A 289 -5.97 4.85 18.11
C GLN A 289 -6.24 3.35 18.09
N LEU A 290 -5.66 2.58 17.14
CA LEU A 290 -5.82 1.13 17.12
C LEU A 290 -5.33 0.46 18.41
N ALA A 291 -4.17 0.90 18.91
CA ALA A 291 -3.57 0.35 20.13
C ALA A 291 -4.43 0.60 21.38
N GLN A 292 -5.37 1.55 21.33
CA GLN A 292 -6.22 1.94 22.48
C GLN A 292 -7.57 1.22 22.54
N GLY A 293 -7.73 0.11 21.82
CA GLY A 293 -8.89 -0.77 21.94
C GLY A 293 -9.64 -1.02 20.66
N PHE A 294 -9.02 -0.89 19.48
CA PHE A 294 -9.54 -1.50 18.25
C PHE A 294 -8.81 -2.84 17.98
N GLU A 295 -9.52 -3.95 18.09
CA GLU A 295 -9.16 -5.23 17.51
C GLU A 295 -9.25 -5.15 15.99
N LEU A 296 -8.10 -5.23 15.34
CA LEU A 296 -7.99 -5.41 13.91
C LEU A 296 -8.23 -6.89 13.60
N LYS A 297 -9.23 -7.24 12.78
CA LYS A 297 -9.14 -8.52 12.05
C LYS A 297 -8.45 -8.24 10.74
N ASP A 298 -7.35 -8.95 10.52
CA ASP A 298 -6.61 -8.87 9.27
C ASP A 298 -7.31 -9.68 8.17
N PHE A 299 -7.05 -9.25 6.93
CA PHE A 299 -7.58 -9.84 5.71
C PHE A 299 -6.47 -9.95 4.68
N LEU A 300 -6.62 -10.89 3.74
CA LEU A 300 -5.69 -11.02 2.62
C LEU A 300 -5.78 -9.80 1.70
N TYR A 301 -4.66 -9.16 1.38
CA TYR A 301 -4.60 -8.00 0.48
C TYR A 301 -4.57 -8.39 -0.99
N HIS A 302 -4.11 -9.59 -1.29
CA HIS A 302 -4.08 -10.12 -2.63
C HIS A 302 -4.89 -11.40 -2.72
N SER A 303 -5.31 -11.74 -3.93
CA SER A 303 -5.92 -13.05 -4.16
C SER A 303 -4.80 -14.07 -4.31
N TYR A 304 -4.99 -15.29 -3.82
CA TYR A 304 -4.05 -16.39 -4.02
C TYR A 304 -4.66 -17.36 -5.00
N GLY A 305 -3.88 -17.77 -5.99
CA GLY A 305 -4.36 -18.53 -7.13
C GLY A 305 -3.42 -19.64 -7.56
N ILE A 306 -3.95 -20.48 -8.44
CA ILE A 306 -3.23 -21.56 -9.08
C ILE A 306 -2.97 -21.24 -10.55
N ARG A 307 -1.79 -21.62 -11.04
CA ARG A 307 -1.46 -21.54 -12.46
C ARG A 307 -2.08 -22.71 -13.20
N TYR A 308 -2.81 -22.44 -14.27
CA TYR A 308 -3.39 -23.44 -15.15
C TYR A 308 -3.05 -23.18 -16.61
N TRP A 309 -3.20 -24.19 -17.46
CA TRP A 309 -3.02 -24.05 -18.91
C TRP A 309 -4.34 -23.67 -19.58
N ASN A 310 -4.43 -22.46 -20.13
CA ASN A 310 -5.60 -22.00 -20.88
C ASN A 310 -5.55 -22.54 -22.31
N ARG A 311 -6.32 -23.60 -22.58
CA ARG A 311 -6.36 -24.27 -23.90
C ARG A 311 -6.87 -23.37 -25.03
N ARG A 312 -7.76 -22.42 -24.73
CA ARG A 312 -8.32 -21.49 -25.73
C ARG A 312 -7.26 -20.53 -26.26
N ASN A 313 -6.46 -19.99 -25.35
CA ASN A 313 -5.46 -18.98 -25.66
C ASN A 313 -4.04 -19.56 -25.83
N LYS A 314 -3.87 -20.87 -25.57
CA LYS A 314 -2.59 -21.60 -25.63
C LYS A 314 -1.49 -20.93 -24.80
N CYS A 315 -1.83 -20.45 -23.61
CA CYS A 315 -0.90 -19.83 -22.67
C CYS A 315 -1.23 -20.25 -21.23
N HIS A 316 -0.29 -20.02 -20.31
CA HIS A 316 -0.58 -20.10 -18.89
C HIS A 316 -1.47 -18.94 -18.44
N ALA A 317 -2.41 -19.25 -17.56
CA ALA A 317 -3.30 -18.28 -16.92
C ALA A 317 -3.40 -18.62 -15.43
N TRP A 318 -4.02 -17.73 -14.66
CA TRP A 318 -4.15 -17.84 -13.22
C TRP A 318 -5.62 -17.84 -12.81
N GLN A 319 -5.95 -18.70 -11.84
CA GLN A 319 -7.28 -18.78 -11.25
C GLN A 319 -7.18 -18.55 -9.75
N ALA A 320 -7.85 -17.52 -9.24
CA ALA A 320 -7.95 -17.26 -7.81
C ALA A 320 -8.67 -18.43 -7.10
N ILE A 321 -8.06 -18.92 -6.03
CA ILE A 321 -8.64 -19.92 -5.12
C ILE A 321 -9.07 -19.25 -3.80
N ILE A 322 -8.25 -18.35 -3.25
CA ILE A 322 -8.59 -17.52 -2.11
C ILE A 322 -8.65 -16.08 -2.60
N ASN A 323 -9.79 -15.42 -2.42
CA ASN A 323 -9.94 -14.05 -2.89
C ASN A 323 -9.36 -13.07 -1.87
N GLN A 324 -8.85 -11.96 -2.37
CA GLN A 324 -8.57 -10.78 -1.57
C GLN A 324 -9.77 -10.45 -0.67
N GLY A 325 -9.48 -9.98 0.55
CA GLY A 325 -10.49 -9.69 1.55
C GLY A 325 -11.00 -10.92 2.32
N GLN A 326 -10.39 -12.08 2.13
CA GLN A 326 -10.64 -13.23 2.99
C GLN A 326 -10.03 -13.00 4.39
N ALA A 327 -10.83 -13.17 5.44
CA ALA A 327 -10.34 -13.07 6.82
C ALA A 327 -9.37 -14.22 7.12
N TYR A 328 -8.35 -13.95 7.92
CA TYR A 328 -7.51 -14.99 8.51
C TYR A 328 -7.33 -14.79 10.03
N PRO A 329 -7.06 -15.87 10.81
CA PRO A 329 -7.03 -17.28 10.38
C PRO A 329 -8.37 -17.75 9.82
N MET A 330 -8.32 -18.53 8.74
CA MET A 330 -9.51 -19.09 8.10
C MET A 330 -10.10 -20.18 8.98
N ALA A 331 -11.42 -20.14 9.21
CA ALA A 331 -12.11 -21.16 9.99
C ALA A 331 -12.28 -22.48 9.22
N GLU A 332 -12.47 -22.39 7.91
CA GLU A 332 -12.71 -23.53 7.02
C GLU A 332 -11.78 -23.44 5.80
N PRO A 333 -11.22 -24.56 5.32
CA PRO A 333 -10.40 -24.56 4.12
C PRO A 333 -11.24 -24.39 2.85
N ILE A 334 -10.61 -23.89 1.80
CA ILE A 334 -11.14 -23.92 0.44
C ILE A 334 -10.70 -25.21 -0.22
N GLU A 335 -11.68 -25.97 -0.71
CA GLU A 335 -11.47 -27.25 -1.34
C GLU A 335 -11.43 -27.13 -2.87
N ILE A 336 -10.43 -27.74 -3.50
CA ILE A 336 -10.39 -27.95 -4.94
C ILE A 336 -10.06 -29.41 -5.25
N THR A 337 -10.62 -29.94 -6.32
CA THR A 337 -10.25 -31.26 -6.83
C THR A 337 -9.35 -31.14 -8.06
N LEU A 338 -8.35 -32.02 -8.15
CA LEU A 338 -7.46 -32.13 -9.29
C LEU A 338 -7.47 -33.55 -9.82
N GLY A 339 -7.56 -33.69 -11.14
CA GLY A 339 -7.38 -34.94 -11.86
C GLY A 339 -6.02 -35.03 -12.54
N ALA A 340 -5.64 -36.23 -12.97
CA ALA A 340 -4.48 -36.40 -13.85
C ALA A 340 -4.77 -35.77 -15.21
N SER A 341 -3.76 -35.11 -15.78
CA SER A 341 -3.81 -34.48 -17.10
C SER A 341 -3.29 -35.41 -18.20
N MET A 342 -2.49 -36.41 -17.84
CA MET A 342 -1.88 -37.38 -18.76
C MET A 342 -2.17 -38.81 -18.30
N ASN A 343 -2.11 -39.75 -19.24
CA ASN A 343 -2.15 -41.18 -18.91
C ASN A 343 -0.88 -41.56 -18.14
N GLU A 344 -1.02 -42.44 -17.16
CA GLU A 344 0.09 -42.95 -16.33
C GLU A 344 0.89 -41.82 -15.65
N GLN A 345 0.20 -40.75 -15.26
CA GLN A 345 0.84 -39.61 -14.63
C GLN A 345 1.36 -39.98 -13.23
N PRO A 346 2.67 -39.88 -12.96
CA PRO A 346 3.26 -40.35 -11.70
C PRO A 346 3.14 -39.34 -10.55
N SER A 347 2.90 -38.07 -10.85
CA SER A 347 2.79 -37.00 -9.87
C SER A 347 1.95 -35.84 -10.40
N ILE A 348 1.38 -35.05 -9.49
CA ILE A 348 0.70 -33.81 -9.84
C ILE A 348 1.52 -32.64 -9.31
N GLU A 349 1.74 -31.65 -10.18
CA GLU A 349 2.41 -30.39 -9.87
C GLU A 349 1.40 -29.24 -9.89
N LEU A 350 1.59 -28.29 -8.99
CA LEU A 350 0.78 -27.09 -8.86
C LEU A 350 1.67 -25.91 -8.53
N VAL A 351 1.53 -24.84 -9.33
CA VAL A 351 2.19 -23.57 -9.03
C VAL A 351 1.17 -22.61 -8.46
N LEU A 352 1.45 -22.10 -7.27
CA LEU A 352 0.69 -21.08 -6.56
C LEU A 352 1.29 -19.71 -6.83
N GLY A 353 0.43 -18.71 -6.85
CA GLY A 353 0.80 -17.34 -7.11
C GLY A 353 -0.07 -16.39 -6.31
N GLU A 354 0.54 -15.31 -5.87
CA GLU A 354 -0.12 -14.13 -5.36
C GLU A 354 -0.56 -13.29 -6.57
N LEU A 355 -1.84 -12.96 -6.63
CA LEU A 355 -2.50 -12.24 -7.71
C LEU A 355 -2.85 -10.84 -7.21
N GLY A 356 -2.09 -9.85 -7.68
CA GLY A 356 -2.40 -8.43 -7.46
C GLY A 356 -3.51 -7.94 -8.39
N GLU A 357 -4.13 -6.81 -8.02
CA GLU A 357 -4.90 -6.03 -9.00
C GLU A 357 -3.98 -5.51 -10.11
N GLU A 358 -4.55 -5.09 -11.24
CA GLU A 358 -3.81 -4.33 -12.27
C GLU A 358 -3.38 -2.98 -11.71
N SER A 359 -2.36 -2.96 -10.85
CA SER A 359 -1.72 -1.74 -10.38
C SER A 359 -0.52 -1.43 -11.26
N MET A 360 -0.30 -0.14 -11.49
CA MET A 360 0.90 0.34 -12.17
C MET A 360 2.09 0.05 -11.26
N GLY A 361 2.90 -0.95 -11.61
CA GLY A 361 4.19 -1.16 -10.95
C GLY A 361 5.03 0.11 -11.02
N THR A 362 5.52 0.59 -9.89
CA THR A 362 6.43 1.74 -9.83
C THR A 362 7.87 1.24 -9.83
N GLU A 363 8.58 1.49 -10.93
CA GLU A 363 10.03 1.29 -10.98
C GLU A 363 10.71 2.60 -10.58
N VAL A 364 11.44 2.57 -9.46
CA VAL A 364 12.28 3.69 -9.02
C VAL A 364 13.62 3.55 -9.73
N PHE A 365 14.00 4.54 -10.53
CA PHE A 365 15.37 4.65 -11.05
C PHE A 365 15.91 6.06 -10.83
N PHE A 366 17.23 6.16 -10.77
CA PHE A 366 17.90 7.44 -10.68
C PHE A 366 18.29 7.91 -12.09
N ASP A 367 17.83 9.10 -12.48
CA ASP A 367 18.34 9.84 -13.65
C ASP A 367 19.27 10.95 -13.14
N GLY A 368 20.56 10.64 -13.04
CA GLY A 368 21.51 11.43 -12.26
C GLY A 368 21.15 11.44 -10.78
N ASP A 369 21.02 12.62 -10.16
CA ASP A 369 20.56 12.79 -8.77
C ASP A 369 19.03 12.83 -8.64
N ARG A 370 18.30 12.65 -9.74
CA ARG A 370 16.84 12.72 -9.75
C ARG A 370 16.27 11.33 -9.50
N LEU A 371 15.53 11.16 -8.42
CA LEU A 371 14.69 9.99 -8.25
C LEU A 371 13.52 10.10 -9.24
N VAL A 372 13.53 9.23 -10.25
CA VAL A 372 12.50 9.14 -11.28
C VAL A 372 11.78 7.82 -11.12
N THR A 373 10.52 7.92 -10.77
CA THR A 373 9.63 6.78 -10.61
C THR A 373 8.76 6.63 -11.85
N ARG A 374 8.98 5.56 -12.61
CA ARG A 374 8.21 5.27 -13.83
C ARG A 374 7.15 4.23 -13.53
N SER A 375 5.93 4.56 -13.92
CA SER A 375 4.83 3.60 -13.98
C SER A 375 5.03 2.66 -15.16
N ILE A 376 5.11 1.36 -14.89
CA ILE A 376 5.07 0.34 -15.94
C ILE A 376 3.63 0.24 -16.44
N GLY A 377 3.43 0.53 -17.72
CA GLY A 377 2.12 0.52 -18.37
C GLY A 377 1.52 -0.90 -18.52
N GLN A 378 0.18 -0.90 -18.45
CA GLN A 378 -0.82 -1.98 -18.59
C GLN A 378 -0.43 -3.30 -19.28
N GLY A 379 -0.98 -4.41 -18.74
CA GLY A 379 -1.57 -5.45 -19.59
C GLY A 379 -1.62 -6.88 -19.05
N GLN A 380 -0.98 -7.19 -17.91
CA GLN A 380 -1.10 -8.52 -17.31
C GLN A 380 -1.25 -8.37 -15.80
N ALA A 381 -2.18 -9.14 -15.22
CA ALA A 381 -2.29 -9.30 -13.77
C ALA A 381 -0.90 -9.48 -13.19
N ASN A 382 -0.54 -8.64 -12.22
CA ASN A 382 0.77 -8.70 -11.60
C ASN A 382 0.76 -9.94 -10.71
N VAL A 383 1.36 -11.03 -11.19
CA VAL A 383 1.38 -12.30 -10.48
C VAL A 383 2.79 -12.61 -10.02
N LYS A 384 2.94 -12.84 -8.72
CA LYS A 384 4.17 -13.31 -8.11
C LYS A 384 4.05 -14.81 -7.82
N PRO A 385 4.76 -15.68 -8.58
CA PRO A 385 4.77 -17.11 -8.28
C PRO A 385 5.42 -17.37 -6.92
N LEU A 386 4.80 -18.20 -6.09
CA LEU A 386 5.22 -18.42 -4.70
C LEU A 386 6.09 -19.68 -4.54
N ASN A 387 5.85 -20.71 -5.35
CA ASN A 387 6.55 -22.00 -5.27
C ASN A 387 7.11 -22.48 -6.62
N ASP A 388 7.34 -21.57 -7.58
CA ASP A 388 7.80 -21.89 -8.94
C ASP A 388 9.31 -22.20 -9.01
N ARG A 389 9.76 -23.14 -8.18
CA ARG A 389 11.14 -23.66 -8.12
C ARG A 389 11.14 -25.18 -8.14
N ASP A 390 12.20 -25.78 -8.67
CA ASP A 390 12.29 -27.24 -8.80
C ASP A 390 12.17 -27.93 -7.44
N GLY A 391 11.34 -28.97 -7.38
CA GLY A 391 10.99 -29.69 -6.15
C GLY A 391 9.85 -29.08 -5.32
N ALA A 392 9.55 -27.78 -5.45
CA ALA A 392 8.47 -27.13 -4.69
C ALA A 392 7.11 -27.09 -5.43
N ARG A 393 7.10 -27.46 -6.72
CA ARG A 393 5.88 -27.54 -7.55
C ARG A 393 5.09 -28.82 -7.29
N THR A 394 5.76 -29.91 -6.90
CA THR A 394 5.12 -31.22 -6.75
C THR A 394 4.30 -31.26 -5.47
N ILE A 395 3.00 -31.48 -5.61
CA ILE A 395 2.06 -31.54 -4.48
C ILE A 395 1.67 -32.97 -4.09
N ALA A 396 1.89 -33.93 -4.97
CA ALA A 396 1.60 -35.34 -4.71
C ALA A 396 2.33 -36.26 -5.70
N THR A 397 2.88 -37.35 -5.18
CA THR A 397 3.24 -38.53 -5.98
C THR A 397 2.06 -39.50 -5.96
N LEU A 398 1.67 -40.01 -7.13
CA LEU A 398 0.50 -40.87 -7.30
C LEU A 398 0.90 -42.34 -7.30
N ASP A 399 0.28 -43.12 -6.41
CA ASP A 399 0.37 -44.57 -6.40
C ASP A 399 -1.03 -45.17 -6.14
N PRO A 400 -1.64 -45.89 -7.11
CA PRO A 400 -1.17 -46.12 -8.48
C PRO A 400 -1.21 -44.85 -9.35
N VAL A 401 -0.48 -44.87 -10.48
CA VAL A 401 -0.38 -43.76 -11.44
C VAL A 401 -1.76 -43.24 -11.90
N GLY A 402 -1.83 -41.94 -12.17
CA GLY A 402 -3.07 -41.25 -12.52
C GLY A 402 -3.47 -41.40 -13.99
N TYR A 403 -4.77 -41.35 -14.26
CA TYR A 403 -5.35 -41.31 -15.61
C TYR A 403 -6.37 -40.17 -15.73
N PRO A 404 -6.50 -39.53 -16.91
CA PRO A 404 -7.44 -38.45 -17.12
C PRO A 404 -8.90 -38.91 -17.00
N GLY A 405 -9.79 -37.98 -16.64
CA GLY A 405 -11.25 -38.19 -16.66
C GLY A 405 -11.89 -38.48 -15.30
N SER A 406 -11.12 -38.43 -14.20
CA SER A 406 -11.66 -38.48 -12.84
C SER A 406 -10.84 -37.61 -11.89
N ASP A 407 -11.50 -37.14 -10.84
CA ASP A 407 -10.84 -36.42 -9.74
C ASP A 407 -9.94 -37.41 -8.97
N ARG A 408 -8.71 -36.99 -8.71
CA ARG A 408 -7.70 -37.83 -8.05
C ARG A 408 -7.29 -37.29 -6.70
N LEU A 409 -7.11 -35.98 -6.58
CA LEU A 409 -6.68 -35.33 -5.36
C LEU A 409 -7.74 -34.35 -4.90
N LEU A 410 -8.00 -34.32 -3.59
CA LEU A 410 -8.70 -33.25 -2.90
C LEU A 410 -7.65 -32.39 -2.20
N LEU A 411 -7.57 -31.12 -2.55
CA LEU A 411 -6.68 -30.16 -1.94
C LEU A 411 -7.50 -29.21 -1.08
N LYS A 412 -7.07 -29.04 0.16
CA LYS A 412 -7.69 -28.15 1.15
C LYS A 412 -6.72 -27.02 1.46
N PHE A 413 -7.03 -25.81 1.03
CA PHE A 413 -6.21 -24.62 1.26
C PHE A 413 -6.75 -23.78 2.41
N LEU A 414 -5.88 -23.37 3.32
CA LEU A 414 -6.23 -22.44 4.40
C LEU A 414 -5.10 -21.46 4.66
N VAL A 415 -5.45 -20.30 5.19
CA VAL A 415 -4.49 -19.34 5.75
C VAL A 415 -4.61 -19.40 7.27
N ASP A 416 -3.50 -19.67 7.94
CA ASP A 416 -3.45 -19.76 9.40
C ASP A 416 -3.25 -18.39 10.07
N GLY A 417 -3.07 -18.39 11.40
CA GLY A 417 -2.87 -17.17 12.19
C GLY A 417 -1.49 -16.53 11.99
N ASP A 418 -0.52 -17.32 11.53
CA ASP A 418 0.85 -16.90 11.20
C ASP A 418 0.97 -16.51 9.72
N ARG A 419 -0.18 -16.20 9.09
CA ARG A 419 -0.29 -15.83 7.67
C ARG A 419 0.29 -16.89 6.72
N CYS A 420 0.40 -18.15 7.09
CA CYS A 420 0.92 -19.16 6.17
C CYS A 420 -0.19 -19.74 5.29
N LEU A 421 0.01 -19.75 3.96
CA LEU A 421 -0.80 -20.57 3.05
C LEU A 421 -0.42 -22.02 3.25
N ARG A 422 -1.37 -22.80 3.77
CA ARG A 422 -1.19 -24.23 4.01
C ARG A 422 -2.07 -25.06 3.10
N VAL A 423 -1.56 -26.23 2.74
CA VAL A 423 -2.30 -27.21 1.96
C VAL A 423 -2.33 -28.55 2.70
N THR A 424 -3.51 -29.18 2.68
CA THR A 424 -3.67 -30.60 2.94
C THR A 424 -4.07 -31.28 1.64
N VAL A 425 -3.43 -32.40 1.30
CA VAL A 425 -3.68 -33.13 0.05
C VAL A 425 -4.13 -34.54 0.40
N GLU A 426 -5.34 -34.88 -0.03
CA GLU A 426 -5.93 -36.21 0.13
C GLU A 426 -6.04 -36.89 -1.22
N ASP A 427 -5.61 -38.15 -1.28
CA ASP A 427 -5.76 -39.00 -2.45
C ASP A 427 -7.13 -39.67 -2.43
N LEU A 428 -8.02 -39.28 -3.35
CA LEU A 428 -9.39 -39.76 -3.43
C LEU A 428 -9.48 -41.23 -3.83
N LEU A 429 -8.47 -41.79 -4.51
CA LEU A 429 -8.49 -43.21 -4.87
C LEU A 429 -8.10 -44.08 -3.67
N SER A 430 -7.03 -43.71 -2.97
CA SER A 430 -6.51 -44.51 -1.85
C SER A 430 -7.10 -44.16 -0.48
N GLY A 431 -7.77 -43.00 -0.37
CA GLY A 431 -8.29 -42.44 0.87
C GLY A 431 -7.20 -41.94 1.83
N LYS A 432 -5.95 -41.82 1.36
CA LYS A 432 -4.81 -41.43 2.20
C LYS A 432 -4.55 -39.92 2.13
N THR A 433 -4.23 -39.32 3.26
CA THR A 433 -3.63 -37.98 3.32
C THR A 433 -2.17 -38.08 2.90
N LEU A 434 -1.81 -37.43 1.79
CA LEU A 434 -0.46 -37.39 1.23
C LEU A 434 0.37 -36.25 1.85
N LEU A 435 -0.27 -35.11 2.11
CA LEU A 435 0.30 -33.95 2.81
C LEU A 435 -0.71 -33.45 3.82
N GLU A 436 -0.25 -33.13 5.03
CA GLU A 436 -1.10 -32.60 6.10
C GLU A 436 -0.59 -31.24 6.55
N ASN A 437 -1.43 -30.21 6.39
CA ASN A 437 -1.17 -28.85 6.85
C ASN A 437 0.22 -28.29 6.48
N GLN A 438 0.71 -28.66 5.29
CA GLN A 438 2.04 -28.31 4.81
C GLN A 438 2.07 -26.82 4.46
N LYS A 439 3.03 -26.06 5.02
CA LYS A 439 3.31 -24.67 4.61
C LYS A 439 3.79 -24.67 3.16
N VAL A 440 3.05 -24.01 2.28
CA VAL A 440 3.36 -23.92 0.85
C VAL A 440 3.91 -22.55 0.49
N ALA A 441 3.38 -21.53 1.14
CA ALA A 441 3.89 -20.17 1.08
C ALA A 441 3.68 -19.50 2.43
N GLU A 442 4.58 -18.60 2.76
CA GLU A 442 4.28 -17.53 3.71
C GLU A 442 3.48 -16.51 2.92
N ILE A 443 2.24 -16.29 3.34
CA ILE A 443 1.54 -15.06 3.02
C ILE A 443 2.01 -14.11 4.10
N SER A 444 2.35 -12.87 3.77
CA SER A 444 2.77 -11.91 4.80
C SER A 444 1.66 -10.93 5.13
#